data_AF-A0A330H9L5-F1
#
_entry.id   AF-A0A330H9L5-F1
#
_cell.length_a   1.000
_cell.length_b   1.000
_cell.length_c   1.000
_cell.angle_alpha   90.00
_cell.angle_beta   90.00
_cell.angle_gamma   90.00
#
_symmetry.space_group_name_H-M   'P 1'
#
loop_
_entity.id
_entity.type
_entity.pdbx_description
1 polymer ?
#
loop_
_entity_poly.entity_id
_entity_poly.type
_entity_poly.pdbx_seq_one_letter_code
_entity_poly.pdbx_strand_id
1 'polypeptide(L)'
;MKTLVVCSGGLDSISLAHKVAAEQELDGLLSFDYGQRHSKELDFAGLCAERLNVPHRIIDIREIGRGLFGSALTDNMEVPDGHYAEDMMKVTVVPNRNAILLAIAFGFAAARKSEAVAMAVHGGDHFIYPDCRPAFIDAFQMMQDRALDGYANIRLYTPYVNLTKADIVEDGARHGTPFAETWSCYKGGRRHCGRCGTCVERREAFHLCGHPDPTDYEDADFWLDALRRRNV
;
A
#
# COMPACT_ATOMS: atom_id res chain seq x y z
N MET A 1 16.23 10.57 10.34
CA MET A 1 15.71 9.27 10.77
C MET A 1 15.95 8.29 9.63
N LYS A 2 16.72 7.24 9.86
CA LYS A 2 17.02 6.22 8.85
C LYS A 2 15.86 5.23 8.74
N THR A 3 15.14 5.27 7.62
CA THR A 3 13.80 4.68 7.51
C THR A 3 13.74 3.63 6.40
N LEU A 4 13.34 2.40 6.77
CA LEU A 4 13.02 1.33 5.84
C LEU A 4 11.55 1.44 5.42
N VAL A 5 11.25 1.52 4.12
CA VAL A 5 9.87 1.66 3.63
C VAL A 5 9.33 0.31 3.18
N VAL A 6 8.19 -0.12 3.74
CA VAL A 6 7.40 -1.21 3.18
C VAL A 6 6.73 -0.70 1.90
N CYS A 7 7.21 -1.17 0.74
CA CYS A 7 6.80 -0.68 -0.57
C CYS A 7 6.16 -1.81 -1.38
N SER A 8 4.90 -1.66 -1.77
CA SER A 8 4.25 -2.65 -2.65
C SER A 8 4.44 -2.31 -4.13
N GLY A 9 4.66 -1.04 -4.45
CA GLY A 9 4.65 -0.51 -5.82
C GLY A 9 3.33 0.14 -6.22
N GLY A 10 2.36 0.14 -5.31
CA GLY A 10 1.15 0.95 -5.43
C GLY A 10 1.38 2.42 -5.13
N LEU A 11 0.41 3.25 -5.53
CA LEU A 11 0.41 4.71 -5.41
C LEU A 11 0.90 5.16 -4.04
N ASP A 12 0.23 4.75 -2.96
CA ASP A 12 0.52 5.25 -1.62
C ASP A 12 1.93 4.89 -1.15
N SER A 13 2.37 3.67 -1.46
CA SER A 13 3.67 3.16 -1.01
C SER A 13 4.84 3.80 -1.75
N ILE A 14 4.64 4.15 -3.04
CA ILE A 14 5.63 4.90 -3.82
C ILE A 14 5.60 6.37 -3.39
N SER A 15 4.43 6.98 -3.15
CA SER A 15 4.31 8.32 -2.58
C SER A 15 5.07 8.43 -1.26
N LEU A 16 4.90 7.45 -0.37
CA LEU A 16 5.59 7.40 0.91
C LEU A 16 7.12 7.24 0.74
N ALA A 17 7.57 6.42 -0.21
CA ALA A 17 9.00 6.28 -0.50
C ALA A 17 9.62 7.61 -0.96
N HIS A 18 8.94 8.33 -1.86
CA HIS A 18 9.36 9.66 -2.32
C HIS A 18 9.35 10.69 -1.18
N LYS A 19 8.32 10.69 -0.33
CA LYS A 19 8.27 11.54 0.87
C LYS A 19 9.44 11.28 1.80
N VAL A 20 9.68 10.01 2.15
CA VAL A 20 10.78 9.61 3.05
C VAL A 20 12.13 9.99 2.44
N ALA A 21 12.34 9.81 1.13
CA ALA A 21 13.57 10.21 0.45
C ALA A 21 13.80 11.73 0.48
N ALA A 22 12.74 12.53 0.46
CA ALA A 22 12.81 13.98 0.49
C ALA A 22 12.98 14.56 1.91
N GLU A 23 12.35 13.95 2.91
CA GLU A 23 12.28 14.49 4.28
C GLU A 23 13.22 13.78 5.28
N GLN A 24 13.69 12.57 4.95
CA GLN A 24 14.42 11.68 5.86
C GLN A 24 15.55 10.92 5.12
N GLU A 25 16.25 10.02 5.82
CA GLU A 25 17.20 9.11 5.19
C GLU A 25 16.48 7.82 4.79
N LEU A 26 16.28 7.60 3.49
CA LEU A 26 15.68 6.37 2.99
C LEU A 26 16.71 5.22 2.99
N ASP A 27 16.53 4.24 3.88
CA ASP A 27 17.43 3.09 4.02
C ASP A 27 17.29 2.08 2.87
N GLY A 28 16.07 1.98 2.31
CA GLY A 28 15.73 1.03 1.26
C GLY A 28 14.24 0.72 1.20
N LEU A 29 13.87 -0.07 0.22
CA LEU A 29 12.51 -0.57 0.01
C LEU A 29 12.42 -2.06 0.31
N LEU A 30 11.42 -2.45 1.09
CA LEU A 30 11.10 -3.84 1.38
C LEU A 30 9.72 -4.17 0.82
N SER A 31 9.67 -5.14 -0.09
CA SER A 31 8.43 -5.64 -0.70
C SER A 31 8.19 -7.09 -0.32
N PHE A 32 6.95 -7.55 -0.46
CA PHE A 32 6.55 -8.89 -0.08
C PHE A 32 5.80 -9.57 -1.23
N ASP A 33 6.28 -10.73 -1.64
CA ASP A 33 5.52 -11.65 -2.48
C ASP A 33 4.84 -12.67 -1.59
N TYR A 34 3.53 -12.51 -1.38
CA TYR A 34 2.70 -13.46 -0.66
C TYR A 34 1.78 -14.26 -1.60
N GLY A 35 2.09 -14.28 -2.90
CA GLY A 35 1.27 -14.93 -3.92
C GLY A 35 0.08 -14.08 -4.33
N GLN A 36 0.17 -12.75 -4.15
CA GLN A 36 -0.91 -11.85 -4.53
C GLN A 36 -1.14 -11.85 -6.04
N ARG A 37 -2.41 -11.82 -6.44
CA ARG A 37 -2.85 -11.73 -7.84
C ARG A 37 -2.22 -10.58 -8.62
N HIS A 38 -1.97 -9.47 -7.96
CA HIS A 38 -1.45 -8.25 -8.54
C HIS A 38 0.06 -8.09 -8.34
N SER A 39 0.83 -9.20 -8.28
CA SER A 39 2.29 -9.20 -8.05
C SER A 39 3.10 -8.32 -9.02
N LYS A 40 2.51 -7.94 -10.16
CA LYS A 40 3.03 -6.91 -11.08
C LYS A 40 3.41 -5.60 -10.37
N GLU A 41 2.75 -5.25 -9.27
CA GLU A 41 3.14 -4.06 -8.48
C GLU A 41 4.60 -4.11 -8.01
N LEU A 42 5.15 -5.30 -7.78
CA LEU A 42 6.53 -5.48 -7.30
C LEU A 42 7.56 -4.96 -8.31
N ASP A 43 7.25 -5.00 -9.61
CA ASP A 43 8.09 -4.43 -10.66
C ASP A 43 8.16 -2.90 -10.52
N PHE A 44 7.04 -2.25 -10.17
CA PHE A 44 6.98 -0.81 -9.94
C PHE A 44 7.71 -0.39 -8.65
N ALA A 45 7.72 -1.25 -7.62
CA ALA A 45 8.56 -1.05 -6.45
C ALA A 45 10.06 -1.09 -6.82
N GLY A 46 10.45 -1.99 -7.73
CA GLY A 46 11.80 -2.06 -8.28
C GLY A 46 12.21 -0.78 -9.01
N LEU A 47 11.36 -0.30 -9.93
CA LEU A 47 11.57 0.97 -10.63
C LEU A 47 11.68 2.17 -9.67
N CYS A 48 10.89 2.16 -8.60
CA CYS A 48 10.97 3.18 -7.54
C CYS A 48 12.33 3.17 -6.84
N ALA A 49 12.83 1.98 -6.47
CA ALA A 49 14.14 1.85 -5.82
C ALA A 49 15.29 2.30 -6.73
N GLU A 50 15.24 1.93 -8.02
CA GLU A 50 16.22 2.39 -9.02
C GLU A 50 16.24 3.92 -9.12
N ARG A 51 15.07 4.54 -9.22
CA ARG A 51 14.92 6.00 -9.33
C ARG A 51 15.43 6.73 -8.10
N LEU A 52 15.16 6.20 -6.91
CA LEU A 52 15.60 6.76 -5.64
C LEU A 52 17.04 6.36 -5.27
N ASN A 53 17.67 5.50 -6.07
CA ASN A 53 19.03 4.97 -5.85
C ASN A 53 19.19 4.33 -4.46
N VAL A 54 18.24 3.47 -4.08
CA VAL A 54 18.26 2.74 -2.80
C VAL A 54 18.14 1.23 -3.00
N PRO A 55 18.59 0.40 -2.04
CA PRO A 55 18.42 -1.04 -2.13
C PRO A 55 16.94 -1.44 -2.13
N HIS A 56 16.58 -2.40 -2.98
CA HIS A 56 15.28 -3.09 -2.97
C HIS A 56 15.45 -4.54 -2.55
N ARG A 57 14.55 -5.01 -1.68
CA ARG A 57 14.47 -6.42 -1.33
C ARG A 57 13.02 -6.89 -1.43
N ILE A 58 12.80 -7.96 -2.18
CA ILE A 58 11.55 -8.70 -2.18
C ILE A 58 11.71 -9.91 -1.24
N ILE A 59 10.78 -10.05 -0.30
CA ILE A 59 10.70 -11.21 0.60
C ILE A 59 9.60 -12.14 0.09
N ASP A 60 10.00 -13.37 -0.24
CA ASP A 60 9.07 -14.43 -0.60
C ASP A 60 8.45 -15.03 0.67
N ILE A 61 7.16 -14.82 0.84
CA ILE A 61 6.32 -15.39 1.88
C ILE A 61 5.12 -16.14 1.29
N ARG A 62 5.25 -16.64 0.05
CA ARG A 62 4.15 -17.34 -0.66
C ARG A 62 3.61 -18.54 0.12
N GLU A 63 4.45 -19.25 0.87
CA GLU A 63 3.99 -20.35 1.73
C GLU A 63 3.05 -19.87 2.85
N ILE A 64 3.30 -18.68 3.43
CA ILE A 64 2.38 -18.06 4.38
C ILE A 64 1.09 -17.65 3.66
N GLY A 65 1.22 -17.00 2.50
CA GLY A 65 0.10 -16.54 1.68
C GLY A 65 -0.86 -17.66 1.27
N ARG A 66 -0.33 -18.85 0.92
CA ARG A 66 -1.15 -20.05 0.64
C ARG A 66 -1.99 -20.52 1.83
N GLY A 67 -1.54 -20.24 3.06
CA GLY A 67 -2.30 -20.52 4.28
C GLY A 67 -3.39 -19.47 4.59
N LEU A 68 -3.34 -18.30 3.95
CA LEU A 68 -4.28 -17.19 4.12
C LEU A 68 -5.36 -17.21 3.02
N PHE A 69 -6.14 -18.29 2.99
CA PHE A 69 -7.27 -18.47 2.07
C PHE A 69 -8.47 -17.59 2.43
N GLY A 70 -9.43 -17.48 1.51
CA GLY A 70 -10.67 -16.71 1.63
C GLY A 70 -10.61 -15.31 1.04
N SER A 71 -9.55 -14.97 0.28
CA SER A 71 -9.41 -13.66 -0.37
C SER A 71 -9.28 -13.77 -1.88
N ALA A 72 -9.98 -12.92 -2.63
CA ALA A 72 -9.85 -12.78 -4.08
C ALA A 72 -8.46 -12.26 -4.53
N LEU A 73 -7.63 -11.81 -3.59
CA LEU A 73 -6.24 -11.42 -3.85
C LEU A 73 -5.27 -12.59 -3.81
N THR A 74 -5.62 -13.71 -3.16
CA THR A 74 -4.76 -14.91 -3.03
C THR A 74 -5.37 -16.16 -3.65
N ASP A 75 -6.70 -16.26 -3.71
CA ASP A 75 -7.44 -17.40 -4.24
C ASP A 75 -7.94 -17.16 -5.68
N ASN A 76 -8.49 -18.21 -6.29
CA ASN A 76 -9.11 -18.17 -7.62
C ASN A 76 -10.58 -17.70 -7.58
N MET A 77 -10.85 -16.57 -6.91
CA MET A 77 -12.17 -15.91 -6.88
C MET A 77 -12.15 -14.64 -7.72
N GLU A 78 -13.27 -14.21 -8.29
CA GLU A 78 -13.30 -12.94 -9.05
C GLU A 78 -13.04 -11.72 -8.15
N VAL A 79 -12.26 -10.75 -8.65
CA VAL A 79 -12.17 -9.44 -7.99
C VAL A 79 -13.43 -8.66 -8.35
N PRO A 80 -14.25 -8.23 -7.37
CA PRO A 80 -15.48 -7.49 -7.66
C PRO A 80 -15.17 -6.14 -8.30
N ASP A 81 -16.09 -5.70 -9.16
CA ASP A 81 -16.17 -4.33 -9.63
C ASP A 81 -16.95 -3.48 -8.62
N GLY A 82 -16.68 -2.18 -8.59
CA GLY A 82 -17.42 -1.23 -7.76
C GLY A 82 -16.51 -0.34 -6.94
N HIS A 83 -17.12 0.43 -6.05
CA HIS A 83 -16.41 1.34 -5.17
C HIS A 83 -15.71 0.58 -4.03
N TYR A 84 -14.53 1.03 -3.62
CA TYR A 84 -13.70 0.32 -2.64
C TYR A 84 -14.36 0.14 -1.26
N ALA A 85 -15.21 1.09 -0.87
CA ALA A 85 -15.93 1.05 0.40
C ALA A 85 -17.15 0.09 0.43
N GLU A 86 -17.52 -0.54 -0.68
CA GLU A 86 -18.67 -1.45 -0.73
C GLU A 86 -18.42 -2.75 0.05
N ASP A 87 -19.46 -3.31 0.68
CA ASP A 87 -19.36 -4.54 1.47
C ASP A 87 -18.80 -5.75 0.68
N MET A 88 -19.06 -5.80 -0.63
CA MET A 88 -18.52 -6.85 -1.49
C MET A 88 -16.99 -6.86 -1.53
N MET A 89 -16.33 -5.73 -1.23
CA MET A 89 -14.87 -5.64 -1.18
C MET A 89 -14.27 -6.40 0.01
N LYS A 90 -15.07 -6.88 0.98
CA LYS A 90 -14.59 -7.76 2.05
C LYS A 90 -13.90 -9.02 1.52
N VAL A 91 -14.28 -9.50 0.33
CA VAL A 91 -13.64 -10.65 -0.30
C VAL A 91 -12.21 -10.37 -0.74
N THR A 92 -11.73 -9.13 -0.75
CA THR A 92 -10.31 -8.83 -1.04
C THR A 92 -9.46 -8.77 0.23
N VAL A 93 -10.03 -8.91 1.42
CA VAL A 93 -9.30 -8.84 2.69
C VAL A 93 -8.46 -10.10 2.89
N VAL A 94 -7.14 -9.95 2.97
CA VAL A 94 -6.24 -11.03 3.39
C VAL A 94 -6.10 -10.96 4.92
N PRO A 95 -6.46 -12.02 5.67
CA PRO A 95 -6.47 -11.96 7.13
C PRO A 95 -5.10 -11.62 7.73
N ASN A 96 -5.08 -10.62 8.62
CA ASN A 96 -3.91 -10.20 9.41
C ASN A 96 -2.64 -9.87 8.58
N ARG A 97 -2.82 -9.52 7.31
CA ARG A 97 -1.71 -9.33 6.37
C ARG A 97 -0.72 -8.29 6.87
N ASN A 98 -1.18 -7.09 7.22
CA ASN A 98 -0.26 -5.99 7.57
C ASN A 98 0.54 -6.29 8.83
N ALA A 99 -0.02 -6.99 9.81
CA ALA A 99 0.72 -7.40 10.99
C ALA A 99 1.88 -8.35 10.65
N ILE A 100 1.66 -9.30 9.74
CA ILE A 100 2.71 -10.23 9.28
C ILE A 100 3.80 -9.46 8.54
N LEU A 101 3.42 -8.57 7.60
CA LEU A 101 4.40 -7.78 6.83
C LEU A 101 5.23 -6.88 7.75
N LEU A 102 4.58 -6.17 8.68
CA LEU A 102 5.25 -5.30 9.64
C LEU A 102 6.18 -6.10 10.57
N ALA A 103 5.77 -7.27 11.06
CA ALA A 103 6.61 -8.08 11.95
C ALA A 103 7.91 -8.49 11.26
N ILE A 104 7.85 -8.86 9.97
CA ILE A 104 9.05 -9.15 9.18
C ILE A 104 9.86 -7.86 8.96
N ALA A 105 9.21 -6.75 8.58
CA ALA A 105 9.88 -5.47 8.32
C ALA A 105 10.65 -4.95 9.54
N PHE A 106 10.09 -5.07 10.75
CA PHE A 106 10.77 -4.70 12.00
C PHE A 106 12.00 -5.57 12.27
N GLY A 107 11.93 -6.88 11.99
CA GLY A 107 13.10 -7.76 12.07
C GLY A 107 14.23 -7.33 11.12
N PHE A 108 13.88 -6.95 9.89
CA PHE A 108 14.84 -6.41 8.91
C PHE A 108 15.43 -5.08 9.37
N ALA A 109 14.60 -4.14 9.82
CA ALA A 109 15.04 -2.84 10.30
C ALA A 109 15.99 -2.99 11.51
N ALA A 110 15.69 -3.89 12.45
CA ALA A 110 16.54 -4.15 13.61
C ALA A 110 17.92 -4.67 13.18
N ALA A 111 17.97 -5.65 12.28
CA ALA A 111 19.22 -6.20 11.76
C ALA A 111 20.05 -5.16 10.97
N ARG A 112 19.38 -4.21 10.31
CA ARG A 112 20.00 -3.13 9.52
C ARG A 112 20.31 -1.87 10.32
N LYS A 113 19.90 -1.82 11.59
CA LYS A 113 19.98 -0.63 12.46
C LYS A 113 19.23 0.57 11.87
N SER A 114 18.09 0.32 11.21
CA SER A 114 17.16 1.37 10.80
C SER A 114 16.42 1.89 12.04
N GLU A 115 16.11 3.18 12.06
CA GLU A 115 15.46 3.86 13.18
C GLU A 115 13.93 3.86 13.02
N ALA A 116 13.42 3.58 11.82
CA ALA A 116 12.01 3.47 11.55
C ALA A 116 11.67 2.47 10.46
N VAL A 117 10.45 1.93 10.56
CA VAL A 117 9.76 1.22 9.49
C VAL A 117 8.58 2.06 9.07
N ALA A 118 8.50 2.41 7.80
CA ALA A 118 7.42 3.19 7.23
C ALA A 118 6.44 2.30 6.47
N MET A 119 5.13 2.55 6.63
CA MET A 119 4.08 1.84 5.89
C MET A 119 2.97 2.81 5.48
N ALA A 120 2.55 2.72 4.23
CA ALA A 120 1.56 3.62 3.62
C ALA A 120 0.11 3.18 3.91
N VAL A 121 -0.18 2.80 5.16
CA VAL A 121 -1.57 2.57 5.57
C VAL A 121 -2.31 3.89 5.67
N HIS A 122 -3.57 3.87 5.23
CA HIS A 122 -4.49 4.98 5.42
C HIS A 122 -5.82 4.48 5.95
N GLY A 123 -6.41 5.28 6.83
CA GLY A 123 -7.67 4.99 7.50
C GLY A 123 -8.90 5.55 6.79
N GLY A 124 -8.71 6.40 5.77
CA GLY A 124 -9.81 6.95 4.98
C GLY A 124 -10.68 5.85 4.37
N ASP A 125 -12.00 5.94 4.54
CA ASP A 125 -13.06 5.13 3.90
C ASP A 125 -12.96 3.60 3.98
N HIS A 126 -12.16 3.05 4.91
CA HIS A 126 -11.82 1.62 4.93
C HIS A 126 -12.30 0.90 6.19
N PHE A 127 -13.60 0.77 6.34
CA PHE A 127 -14.18 0.02 7.47
C PHE A 127 -13.77 -1.46 7.48
N ILE A 128 -13.40 -2.04 6.35
CA ILE A 128 -13.18 -3.48 6.20
C ILE A 128 -11.75 -3.95 6.55
N TYR A 129 -10.77 -3.04 6.69
CA TYR A 129 -9.37 -3.39 7.03
C TYR A 129 -9.02 -2.93 8.46
N PRO A 130 -9.18 -3.80 9.48
CA PRO A 130 -8.89 -3.43 10.86
C PRO A 130 -7.39 -3.18 11.13
N ASP A 131 -6.51 -3.81 10.36
CA ASP A 131 -5.04 -3.72 10.42
C ASP A 131 -4.47 -2.49 9.69
N CYS A 132 -5.31 -1.49 9.40
CA CYS A 132 -4.91 -0.17 8.90
C CYS A 132 -5.28 0.97 9.88
N ARG A 133 -5.97 0.67 10.99
CA ARG A 133 -6.55 1.67 11.88
C ARG A 133 -5.53 2.20 12.90
N PRO A 134 -5.67 3.45 13.39
CA PRO A 134 -4.78 4.01 14.41
C PRO A 134 -4.57 3.10 15.64
N ALA A 135 -5.64 2.50 16.16
CA ALA A 135 -5.55 1.59 17.32
C ALA A 135 -4.69 0.34 17.05
N PHE A 136 -4.67 -0.16 15.81
CA PHE A 136 -3.77 -1.26 15.43
C PHE A 136 -2.32 -0.78 15.36
N ILE A 137 -2.07 0.40 14.79
CA ILE A 137 -0.74 0.99 14.69
C ILE A 137 -0.13 1.24 16.07
N ASP A 138 -0.90 1.81 16.99
CA ASP A 138 -0.47 2.05 18.38
C ASP A 138 -0.17 0.73 19.10
N ALA A 139 -1.08 -0.25 18.99
CA ALA A 139 -0.89 -1.57 19.60
C ALA A 139 0.32 -2.31 19.02
N PHE A 140 0.55 -2.20 17.71
CA PHE A 140 1.69 -2.83 17.04
C PHE A 140 3.01 -2.19 17.49
N GLN A 141 3.09 -0.85 17.56
CA GLN A 141 4.26 -0.15 18.09
C GLN A 141 4.56 -0.61 19.52
N MET A 142 3.56 -0.59 20.41
CA MET A 142 3.75 -1.02 21.80
C MET A 142 4.25 -2.46 21.90
N MET A 143 3.76 -3.36 21.04
CA MET A 143 4.23 -4.73 20.98
C MET A 143 5.70 -4.80 20.53
N GLN A 144 6.09 -4.05 19.49
CA GLN A 144 7.46 -4.02 18.99
C GLN A 144 8.46 -3.40 19.98
N ASP A 145 8.04 -2.38 20.73
CA ASP A 145 8.85 -1.79 21.81
C ASP A 145 9.23 -2.85 22.86
N ARG A 146 8.34 -3.81 23.14
CA ARG A 146 8.63 -4.93 24.04
C ARG A 146 9.44 -6.02 23.36
N ALA A 147 9.16 -6.31 22.10
CA ALA A 147 9.86 -7.36 21.36
C ALA A 147 11.35 -7.03 21.12
N LEU A 148 11.69 -5.75 21.00
CA LEU A 148 13.03 -5.27 20.68
C LEU A 148 13.73 -4.56 21.86
N ASP A 149 13.17 -4.62 23.07
CA ASP A 149 13.73 -3.97 24.25
C ASP A 149 15.18 -4.39 24.51
N GLY A 150 16.05 -3.41 24.77
CA GLY A 150 17.49 -3.59 24.92
C GLY A 150 18.26 -3.97 23.64
N TYR A 151 17.58 -4.15 22.50
CA TYR A 151 18.19 -4.53 21.23
C TYR A 151 18.12 -3.43 20.16
N ALA A 152 16.92 -2.90 19.89
CA ALA A 152 16.71 -1.85 18.90
C ALA A 152 15.52 -0.97 19.26
N ASN A 153 15.58 0.32 18.89
CA ASN A 153 14.47 1.25 19.02
C ASN A 153 14.02 1.68 17.63
N ILE A 154 12.84 1.22 17.21
CA ILE A 154 12.33 1.38 15.85
C ILE A 154 10.93 1.97 15.91
N ARG A 155 10.74 3.09 15.23
CA ARG A 155 9.44 3.76 15.12
C ARG A 155 8.65 3.26 13.91
N LEU A 156 7.38 2.96 14.11
CA LEU A 156 6.39 2.77 13.05
C LEU A 156 5.96 4.14 12.52
N TYR A 157 6.32 4.44 11.28
CA TYR A 157 6.03 5.70 10.61
C TYR A 157 4.90 5.52 9.59
N THR A 158 3.69 5.96 9.94
CA THR A 158 2.49 5.83 9.10
C THR A 158 1.82 7.20 8.92
N PRO A 159 2.43 8.11 8.13
CA PRO A 159 1.95 9.50 8.02
C PRO A 159 0.55 9.60 7.39
N TYR A 160 0.12 8.58 6.66
CA TYR A 160 -1.14 8.58 5.92
C TYR A 160 -2.31 7.98 6.70
N VAL A 161 -2.11 7.51 7.94
CA VAL A 161 -3.13 6.77 8.70
C VAL A 161 -4.44 7.56 8.90
N ASN A 162 -4.37 8.88 8.94
CA ASN A 162 -5.53 9.78 9.10
C ASN A 162 -5.83 10.61 7.83
N LEU A 163 -5.21 10.29 6.71
CA LEU A 163 -5.36 11.02 5.45
C LEU A 163 -6.35 10.32 4.52
N THR A 164 -7.03 11.11 3.68
CA THR A 164 -7.81 10.58 2.56
C THR A 164 -6.90 10.17 1.41
N LYS A 165 -7.43 9.41 0.45
CA LYS A 165 -6.67 9.07 -0.76
C LYS A 165 -6.27 10.32 -1.57
N ALA A 166 -7.14 11.32 -1.63
CA ALA A 166 -6.86 12.59 -2.30
C ALA A 166 -5.70 13.34 -1.63
N ASP A 167 -5.63 13.34 -0.30
CA ASP A 167 -4.50 13.93 0.46
C ASP A 167 -3.17 13.21 0.15
N ILE A 168 -3.21 11.88 -0.05
CA ILE A 168 -2.03 11.09 -0.43
C ILE A 168 -1.56 11.43 -1.85
N VAL A 169 -2.49 11.67 -2.78
CA VAL A 169 -2.15 12.15 -4.13
C VAL A 169 -1.51 13.54 -4.05
N GLU A 170 -2.07 14.46 -3.25
CA GLU A 170 -1.52 15.80 -3.06
C GLU A 170 -0.12 15.78 -2.42
N ASP A 171 0.08 14.97 -1.37
CA ASP A 171 1.40 14.78 -0.74
C ASP A 171 2.38 14.10 -1.71
N GLY A 172 1.93 13.12 -2.49
CA GLY A 172 2.74 12.48 -3.52
C GLY A 172 3.18 13.47 -4.60
N ALA A 173 2.28 14.33 -5.08
CA ALA A 173 2.57 15.39 -6.05
C ALA A 173 3.61 16.38 -5.49
N ARG A 174 3.46 16.78 -4.23
CA ARG A 174 4.42 17.65 -3.53
C ARG A 174 5.84 17.07 -3.50
N HIS A 175 5.98 15.76 -3.39
CA HIS A 175 7.27 15.07 -3.35
C HIS A 175 7.70 14.50 -4.71
N GLY A 176 7.06 14.92 -5.82
CA GLY A 176 7.46 14.52 -7.17
C GLY A 176 7.25 13.03 -7.46
N THR A 177 6.20 12.43 -6.89
CA THR A 177 5.86 11.02 -7.12
C THR A 177 5.52 10.79 -8.60
N PRO A 178 6.18 9.85 -9.29
CA PRO A 178 5.92 9.56 -10.69
C PRO A 178 4.68 8.66 -10.82
N PHE A 179 3.50 9.26 -10.73
CA PHE A 179 2.24 8.51 -10.65
C PHE A 179 1.96 7.56 -11.84
N ALA A 180 2.55 7.82 -13.02
CA ALA A 180 2.47 6.93 -14.18
C ALA A 180 3.19 5.59 -13.95
N GLU A 181 4.15 5.57 -13.02
CA GLU A 181 4.97 4.42 -12.67
C GLU A 181 4.54 3.86 -11.30
N THR A 182 3.23 3.72 -11.11
CA THR A 182 2.62 3.11 -9.91
C THR A 182 1.51 2.15 -10.32
N TRP A 183 1.30 1.07 -9.54
CA TRP A 183 0.29 0.05 -9.86
C TRP A 183 -0.75 -0.12 -8.76
N SER A 184 -1.99 0.24 -9.03
CA SER A 184 -3.10 0.12 -8.07
C SER A 184 -4.04 -1.07 -8.37
N CYS A 185 -4.06 -1.59 -9.60
CA CYS A 185 -5.11 -2.50 -10.05
C CYS A 185 -5.00 -3.92 -9.46
N TYR A 186 -6.04 -4.37 -8.74
CA TYR A 186 -6.10 -5.73 -8.19
C TYR A 186 -6.25 -6.85 -9.22
N LYS A 187 -6.74 -6.55 -10.42
CA LYS A 187 -6.92 -7.57 -11.47
C LYS A 187 -5.61 -7.99 -12.15
N GLY A 188 -4.52 -7.23 -12.00
CA GLY A 188 -3.20 -7.62 -12.48
C GLY A 188 -3.05 -7.73 -14.02
N GLY A 189 -3.95 -7.11 -14.78
CA GLY A 189 -3.94 -7.16 -16.24
C GLY A 189 -2.80 -6.39 -16.90
N ARG A 190 -2.87 -6.23 -18.23
CA ARG A 190 -1.88 -5.42 -18.98
C ARG A 190 -1.99 -3.95 -18.62
N ARG A 191 -3.22 -3.45 -18.52
CA ARG A 191 -3.59 -2.08 -18.11
C ARG A 191 -4.40 -2.13 -16.83
N HIS A 192 -4.57 -0.99 -16.16
CA HIS A 192 -5.47 -0.92 -15.01
C HIS A 192 -6.90 -1.13 -15.51
N CYS A 193 -7.67 -2.01 -14.86
CA CYS A 193 -8.99 -2.37 -15.39
C CYS A 193 -9.99 -1.19 -15.35
N GLY A 194 -9.79 -0.22 -14.46
CA GLY A 194 -10.71 0.92 -14.28
C GLY A 194 -11.94 0.61 -13.44
N ARG A 195 -12.14 -0.66 -13.06
CA ARG A 195 -13.41 -1.14 -12.49
C ARG A 195 -13.33 -1.73 -11.09
N CYS A 196 -12.17 -2.28 -10.69
CA CYS A 196 -11.99 -2.77 -9.32
C CYS A 196 -11.90 -1.61 -8.33
N GLY A 197 -12.19 -1.88 -7.06
CA GLY A 197 -12.22 -0.87 -6.00
C GLY A 197 -11.02 0.09 -5.98
N THR A 198 -9.79 -0.42 -6.11
CA THR A 198 -8.58 0.43 -6.09
C THR A 198 -8.39 1.29 -7.34
N CYS A 199 -8.92 0.87 -8.49
CA CYS A 199 -8.93 1.72 -9.69
C CYS A 199 -9.96 2.83 -9.54
N VAL A 200 -11.15 2.52 -9.02
CA VAL A 200 -12.21 3.50 -8.76
C VAL A 200 -11.73 4.54 -7.74
N GLU A 201 -11.17 4.08 -6.61
CA GLU A 201 -10.64 4.95 -5.56
C GLU A 201 -9.51 5.85 -6.08
N ARG A 202 -8.58 5.29 -6.88
CA ARG A 202 -7.53 6.08 -7.50
C ARG A 202 -8.12 7.20 -8.38
N ARG A 203 -9.06 6.88 -9.26
CA ARG A 203 -9.69 7.86 -10.16
C ARG A 203 -10.37 8.97 -9.39
N GLU A 204 -11.14 8.59 -8.37
CA GLU A 204 -11.80 9.54 -7.47
C GLU A 204 -10.77 10.44 -6.76
N ALA A 205 -9.69 9.87 -6.22
CA ALA A 205 -8.65 10.64 -5.53
C ALA A 205 -8.02 11.71 -6.42
N PHE A 206 -7.59 11.35 -7.64
CA PHE A 206 -7.05 12.31 -8.62
C PHE A 206 -8.07 13.38 -9.00
N HIS A 207 -9.33 12.98 -9.19
CA HIS A 207 -10.40 13.91 -9.50
C HIS A 207 -10.61 14.93 -8.38
N LEU A 208 -10.67 14.49 -7.11
CA LEU A 208 -10.92 15.35 -5.95
C LEU A 208 -9.81 16.37 -5.70
N CYS A 209 -8.55 16.02 -5.95
CA CYS A 209 -7.42 16.95 -5.81
C CYS A 209 -7.12 17.76 -7.09
N GLY A 210 -7.87 17.55 -8.18
CA GLY A 210 -7.69 18.29 -9.43
C GLY A 210 -6.42 17.94 -10.21
N HIS A 211 -5.72 16.86 -9.85
CA HIS A 211 -4.55 16.37 -10.59
C HIS A 211 -4.98 15.45 -11.74
N PRO A 212 -4.33 15.53 -12.92
CA PRO A 212 -4.57 14.56 -13.98
C PRO A 212 -4.02 13.19 -13.56
N ASP A 213 -4.86 12.15 -13.61
CA ASP A 213 -4.39 10.77 -13.43
C ASP A 213 -3.70 10.27 -14.71
N PRO A 214 -2.39 9.98 -14.68
CA PRO A 214 -1.64 9.58 -15.88
C PRO A 214 -1.82 8.10 -16.26
N THR A 215 -2.65 7.36 -15.52
CA THR A 215 -2.80 5.91 -15.69
C THR A 215 -3.57 5.55 -16.95
N ASP A 216 -3.08 4.55 -17.69
CA ASP A 216 -3.79 3.93 -18.81
C ASP A 216 -4.78 2.86 -18.31
N TYR A 217 -6.06 3.08 -18.58
CA TYR A 217 -7.16 2.24 -18.13
C TYR A 217 -7.81 1.47 -19.28
N GLU A 218 -8.34 0.29 -18.98
CA GLU A 218 -9.23 -0.45 -19.89
C GLU A 218 -10.61 0.20 -19.99
N ASP A 219 -11.14 0.68 -18.86
CA ASP A 219 -12.42 1.38 -18.75
C ASP A 219 -12.25 2.64 -17.87
N ALA A 220 -11.86 3.75 -18.49
CA ALA A 220 -11.40 4.96 -17.79
C ALA A 220 -12.52 5.72 -17.04
N ASP A 221 -13.78 5.47 -17.38
CA ASP A 221 -14.93 6.27 -16.92
C ASP A 221 -15.90 5.51 -16.00
N PHE A 222 -15.71 4.19 -15.82
CA PHE A 222 -16.54 3.38 -14.92
C PHE A 222 -16.67 3.93 -13.49
N TRP A 223 -15.62 4.58 -12.98
CA TRP A 223 -15.64 5.18 -11.64
C TRP A 223 -16.78 6.20 -11.45
N LEU A 224 -17.20 6.91 -12.51
CA LEU A 224 -18.35 7.83 -12.45
C LEU A 224 -19.68 7.09 -12.24
N ASP A 225 -19.81 5.88 -12.78
CA ASP A 225 -20.97 5.03 -12.56
C ASP A 225 -20.95 4.43 -11.15
N ALA A 226 -19.78 4.00 -10.68
CA ALA A 226 -19.58 3.48 -9.32
C ALA A 226 -19.98 4.52 -8.25
N LEU A 227 -19.55 5.78 -8.42
CA LEU A 227 -19.92 6.87 -7.50
C LEU A 227 -21.42 7.19 -7.54
N ARG A 228 -22.04 7.15 -8.73
CA ARG A 228 -23.49 7.35 -8.86
C ARG A 228 -24.29 6.29 -8.11
N ARG A 229 -23.85 5.04 -8.12
CA ARG A 229 -24.51 3.92 -7.41
C ARG A 229 -24.38 4.00 -5.89
N ARG A 230 -23.32 4.64 -5.36
CA ARG A 230 -23.11 4.87 -3.93
C ARG A 230 -24.07 5.91 -3.33
N ASN A 231 -24.47 6.90 -4.14
CA ASN A 231 -25.33 8.01 -3.71
C ASN A 231 -26.84 7.71 -3.85
N VAL A 232 -27.20 6.45 -4.14
CA VAL A 232 -28.57 5.92 -4.20
C VAL A 232 -28.79 4.99 -3.01
#